data_AF-A0A7V0IGQ8-F1
#
_entry.id   AF-A0A7V0IGQ8-F1
#
_cell.length_a   1.000
_cell.length_b   1.000
_cell.length_c   1.000
_cell.angle_alpha   90.00
_cell.angle_beta   90.00
_cell.angle_gamma   90.00
#
_symmetry.space_group_name_H-M   'P 1'
#
loop_
_entity.id
_entity.type
_entity.pdbx_description
1 polymer ?
#
loop_
_entity_poly.entity_id
_entity_poly.type
_entity_poly.pdbx_seq_one_letter_code
_entity_poly.pdbx_strand_id
1 'polypeptide(L)'
;MRKALFLIVGITAVFALQNHPTSLVIERIQSEWDGSYPIRFVFLGDSRNPFDPGEPSGDSVFAIIRQKVNELAPLFAIHGGDFVQDGYREEYPACVWKLDSFEVNLLTVRGNHEIYGDFGPFLYDSVWGPTDYYFDLGIYRFIIFADCQQDSDTVWYGHKIDYLVSEEQLDWLDSLLADADRLGMYSLVFAHVPPYNPGHDTTHCLGYSGYLPEPNYELSHTEQLSEILASHRVLMGGWSHQHFYDRSEYMGVPYIITGGAGAPLDSAISPPPYGADFYHFLLFELDSVGNLTGYLYRAGSDSPEEGYTFTISPSEIAERPKPPKPQISAFNGVLFVRGNVPKGECTLRVAGIDGRKISEAKIKLSRGRNILPARLFPADGVYLLEISGGNFVWRGKMLWLGK
;
A
#
# COMPACT_ATOMS: atom_id res chain seq x y z
N MET A 1 18.19 66.43 18.77
CA MET A 1 18.65 65.21 18.08
C MET A 1 17.80 64.04 18.57
N ARG A 2 16.84 63.58 17.75
CA ARG A 2 15.98 62.43 18.08
C ARG A 2 16.72 61.14 17.73
N LYS A 3 16.90 60.25 18.70
CA LYS A 3 17.40 58.89 18.47
C LYS A 3 16.22 58.06 17.92
N ALA A 4 16.32 57.64 16.66
CA ALA A 4 15.42 56.63 16.11
C ALA A 4 15.89 55.26 16.61
N LEU A 5 15.04 54.60 17.39
CA LEU A 5 15.20 53.20 17.76
C LEU A 5 14.58 52.38 16.63
N PHE A 6 15.41 51.75 15.80
CA PHE A 6 14.93 50.78 14.82
C PHE A 6 14.58 49.49 15.56
N LEU A 7 13.28 49.24 15.73
CA LEU A 7 12.77 47.95 16.15
C LEU A 7 12.83 47.04 14.92
N ILE A 8 13.85 46.18 14.83
CA ILE A 8 13.87 45.08 13.88
C ILE A 8 12.90 44.04 14.43
N VAL A 9 11.65 44.08 13.96
CA VAL A 9 10.73 42.94 14.11
C VAL A 9 11.23 41.88 13.13
N GLY A 10 12.08 40.99 13.61
CA GLY A 10 12.36 39.75 12.91
C GLY A 10 11.08 38.94 12.93
N ILE A 11 10.33 38.97 11.83
CA ILE A 11 9.36 37.91 11.53
C ILE A 11 10.22 36.70 11.20
N THR A 12 10.62 35.94 12.22
CA THR A 12 10.86 34.52 12.00
C THR A 12 9.51 33.97 11.59
N ALA A 13 9.29 33.81 10.29
CA ALA A 13 8.31 32.85 9.81
C ALA A 13 8.76 31.52 10.41
N VAL A 14 8.19 31.17 11.55
CA VAL A 14 8.15 29.80 12.01
C VAL A 14 7.32 29.15 10.92
N PHE A 15 7.97 28.60 9.90
CA PHE A 15 7.34 27.62 9.03
C PHE A 15 6.90 26.54 10.01
N ALA A 16 5.61 26.55 10.36
CA ALA A 16 5.02 25.49 11.13
C ALA A 16 5.29 24.23 10.30
N LEU A 17 6.02 23.28 10.88
CA LEU A 17 6.17 21.94 10.35
C LEU A 17 4.74 21.44 10.07
N GLN A 18 4.31 21.51 8.81
CA GLN A 18 2.91 21.34 8.47
C GLN A 18 2.69 19.85 8.24
N ASN A 19 3.48 19.19 7.40
CA ASN A 19 3.12 17.86 6.90
C ASN A 19 3.79 16.71 7.65
N HIS A 20 4.08 16.89 8.94
CA HIS A 20 4.61 15.83 9.80
C HIS A 20 4.48 16.15 11.32
N PRO A 21 4.52 15.12 12.21
CA PRO A 21 4.42 13.69 11.88
C PRO A 21 3.03 13.33 11.35
N THR A 22 2.93 12.18 10.68
CA THR A 22 1.71 11.67 10.05
C THR A 22 0.48 11.73 10.95
N SER A 23 0.64 11.44 12.26
CA SER A 23 -0.47 11.50 13.21
C SER A 23 -1.09 12.89 13.34
N LEU A 24 -0.28 13.96 13.37
CA LEU A 24 -0.79 15.33 13.44
C LEU A 24 -1.46 15.74 12.12
N VAL A 25 -0.94 15.25 10.99
CA VAL A 25 -1.56 15.50 9.68
C VAL A 25 -2.95 14.84 9.63
N ILE A 26 -3.08 13.60 10.07
CA ILE A 26 -4.37 12.88 10.16
C ILE A 26 -5.35 13.63 11.08
N GLU A 27 -4.90 14.06 12.27
CA GLU A 27 -5.74 14.82 13.20
C GLU A 27 -6.27 16.11 12.55
N ARG A 28 -5.43 16.82 11.80
CA ARG A 28 -5.87 18.03 11.07
C ARG A 28 -6.87 17.71 9.98
N ILE A 29 -6.60 16.71 9.14
CA ILE A 29 -7.52 16.25 8.08
C ILE A 29 -8.91 15.96 8.67
N GLN A 30 -8.96 15.20 9.76
CA GLN A 30 -10.21 14.84 10.43
C GLN A 30 -10.90 16.06 11.06
N SER A 31 -10.13 17.03 11.56
CA SER A 31 -10.68 18.26 12.17
C SER A 31 -11.19 19.29 11.14
N GLU A 32 -10.58 19.33 9.95
CA GLU A 32 -10.91 20.27 8.87
C GLU A 32 -12.08 19.76 8.01
N TRP A 33 -12.35 18.45 8.01
CA TRP A 33 -13.50 17.90 7.34
C TRP A 33 -14.81 18.33 8.04
N ASP A 34 -15.67 19.02 7.30
CA ASP A 34 -16.94 19.56 7.79
C ASP A 34 -18.10 18.54 7.75
N GLY A 35 -17.82 17.28 7.40
CA GLY A 35 -18.83 16.23 7.24
C GLY A 35 -19.53 16.24 5.88
N SER A 36 -19.12 17.10 4.94
CA SER A 36 -19.72 17.18 3.61
C SER A 36 -19.00 16.30 2.57
N TYR A 37 -19.75 15.95 1.53
CA TYR A 37 -19.28 15.21 0.36
C TYR A 37 -19.37 16.11 -0.88
N PRO A 38 -18.48 15.94 -1.89
CA PRO A 38 -17.45 14.90 -1.95
C PRO A 38 -16.22 15.21 -1.07
N ILE A 39 -15.61 14.17 -0.51
CA ILE A 39 -14.26 14.27 0.07
C ILE A 39 -13.29 14.30 -1.11
N ARG A 40 -12.49 15.37 -1.19
CA ARG A 40 -11.52 15.58 -2.28
C ARG A 40 -10.11 15.30 -1.77
N PHE A 41 -9.39 14.39 -2.42
CA PHE A 41 -7.99 14.14 -2.11
C PHE A 41 -7.15 13.94 -3.36
N VAL A 42 -5.84 14.18 -3.27
CA VAL A 42 -4.89 13.95 -4.37
C VAL A 42 -4.02 12.74 -4.09
N PHE A 43 -3.65 12.00 -5.13
CA PHE A 43 -2.59 10.98 -5.09
C PHE A 43 -1.55 11.26 -6.18
N LEU A 44 -0.28 11.18 -5.80
CA LEU A 44 0.90 11.40 -6.64
C LEU A 44 2.10 10.67 -6.04
N GLY A 45 3.12 10.32 -6.81
CA GLY A 45 4.32 9.67 -6.28
C GLY A 45 5.53 9.86 -7.19
N ASP A 46 6.72 9.49 -6.71
CA ASP A 46 7.98 9.56 -7.45
C ASP A 46 8.32 10.99 -7.86
N SER A 47 8.46 11.87 -6.88
CA SER A 47 8.80 13.29 -7.10
C SER A 47 10.30 13.57 -7.03
N ARG A 48 11.11 12.57 -6.68
CA ARG A 48 12.57 12.69 -6.72
C ARG A 48 13.01 13.08 -8.14
N ASN A 49 13.97 13.98 -8.21
CA ASN A 49 14.57 14.38 -9.48
C ASN A 49 15.92 13.67 -9.62
N PRO A 50 16.34 13.26 -10.83
CA PRO A 50 17.70 12.78 -11.03
C PRO A 50 18.70 13.84 -10.55
N PHE A 51 19.67 13.42 -9.76
CA PHE A 51 20.77 14.28 -9.34
C PHE A 51 21.70 14.51 -10.54
N ASP A 52 21.43 15.52 -11.37
CA ASP A 52 22.43 16.07 -12.28
C ASP A 52 23.05 17.32 -11.61
N PRO A 53 24.33 17.26 -11.16
CA PRO A 53 25.03 18.40 -10.58
C PRO A 53 25.28 19.47 -11.65
N GLY A 54 24.25 20.26 -11.95
CA GLY A 54 24.22 21.26 -13.01
C GLY A 54 22.82 21.73 -13.41
N GLU A 55 21.77 21.00 -13.02
CA GLU A 55 20.36 21.29 -13.31
C GLU A 55 19.64 21.85 -12.06
N PRO A 56 19.60 23.18 -11.86
CA PRO A 56 18.84 23.80 -10.77
C PRO A 56 17.31 23.73 -10.97
N SER A 57 16.83 23.15 -12.09
CA SER A 57 15.42 22.98 -12.46
C SER A 57 14.71 21.77 -11.82
N GLY A 58 15.42 20.98 -11.00
CA GLY A 58 14.94 19.67 -10.56
C GLY A 58 13.67 19.64 -9.69
N ASP A 59 13.21 20.77 -9.13
CA ASP A 59 11.88 20.83 -8.48
C ASP A 59 10.77 21.23 -9.46
N SER A 60 11.04 21.44 -10.75
CA SER A 60 10.08 22.11 -11.65
C SER A 60 8.76 21.35 -11.80
N VAL A 61 8.80 20.06 -12.08
CA VAL A 61 7.58 19.25 -12.24
C VAL A 61 6.82 19.17 -10.92
N PHE A 62 7.49 18.81 -9.83
CA PHE A 62 6.84 18.66 -8.53
C PHE A 62 6.30 20.00 -8.01
N ALA A 63 7.00 21.12 -8.23
CA ALA A 63 6.53 22.46 -7.90
C ALA A 63 5.32 22.87 -8.75
N ILE A 64 5.30 22.54 -10.05
CA ILE A 64 4.16 22.78 -10.94
C ILE A 64 2.94 21.98 -10.45
N ILE A 65 3.13 20.71 -10.09
CA ILE A 65 2.08 19.87 -9.53
C ILE A 65 1.59 20.44 -8.19
N ARG A 66 2.50 20.75 -7.26
CA ARG A 66 2.20 21.36 -5.96
C ARG A 66 1.38 22.63 -6.13
N GLN A 67 1.77 23.52 -7.04
CA GLN A 67 1.02 24.74 -7.32
C GLN A 67 -0.42 24.41 -7.73
N LYS A 68 -0.61 23.49 -8.68
CA LYS A 68 -1.96 23.10 -9.12
C LYS A 68 -2.75 22.41 -8.01
N VAL A 69 -2.13 21.59 -7.18
CA VAL A 69 -2.78 20.94 -6.02
C VAL A 69 -3.23 21.97 -5.00
N ASN A 70 -2.39 22.95 -4.66
CA ASN A 70 -2.77 24.06 -3.77
C ASN A 70 -3.93 24.89 -4.36
N GLU A 71 -3.91 25.18 -5.66
CA GLU A 71 -5.00 25.87 -6.36
C GLU A 71 -6.32 25.09 -6.34
N LEU A 72 -6.26 23.76 -6.50
CA LEU A 72 -7.43 22.88 -6.44
C LEU A 72 -7.98 22.72 -5.03
N ALA A 73 -7.17 23.00 -4.00
CA ALA A 73 -7.48 22.92 -2.58
C ALA A 73 -8.28 21.66 -2.18
N PRO A 74 -7.79 20.44 -2.46
CA PRO A 74 -8.34 19.22 -1.88
C PRO A 74 -8.15 19.24 -0.35
N LEU A 75 -8.91 18.41 0.38
CA LEU A 75 -8.79 18.33 1.84
C LEU A 75 -7.41 17.82 2.25
N PHE A 76 -6.86 16.89 1.47
CA PHE A 76 -5.51 16.35 1.67
C PHE A 76 -4.93 15.77 0.38
N ALA A 77 -3.66 15.41 0.43
CA ALA A 77 -2.97 14.66 -0.59
C ALA A 77 -2.19 13.49 0.04
N ILE A 78 -1.93 12.44 -0.74
CA ILE A 78 -1.07 11.33 -0.40
C ILE A 78 0.10 11.33 -1.40
N HIS A 79 1.32 11.38 -0.90
CA HIS A 79 2.53 11.18 -1.68
C HIS A 79 2.95 9.71 -1.59
N GLY A 80 2.92 8.98 -2.70
CA GLY A 80 3.18 7.55 -2.80
C GLY A 80 4.64 7.12 -2.70
N GLY A 81 5.51 7.86 -2.00
CA GLY A 81 6.94 7.51 -1.83
C GLY A 81 7.88 8.01 -2.94
N ASP A 82 9.18 7.75 -2.76
CA ASP A 82 10.29 8.13 -3.63
C ASP A 82 10.43 9.65 -3.85
N PHE A 83 10.65 10.35 -2.74
CA PHE A 83 10.87 11.78 -2.69
C PHE A 83 12.34 12.16 -2.39
N VAL A 84 13.17 11.20 -1.96
CA VAL A 84 14.65 11.29 -1.96
C VAL A 84 15.25 10.36 -3.01
N GLN A 85 16.55 10.52 -3.30
CA GLN A 85 17.29 9.73 -4.28
C GLN A 85 17.98 8.52 -3.66
N ASP A 86 18.58 8.60 -2.47
CA ASP A 86 19.35 7.47 -1.92
C ASP A 86 19.11 7.24 -0.43
N GLY A 87 18.18 7.96 0.18
CA GLY A 87 17.87 7.80 1.61
C GLY A 87 18.99 8.33 2.52
N TYR A 88 19.86 9.20 2.02
CA TYR A 88 20.94 9.79 2.79
C TYR A 88 20.49 11.05 3.53
N ARG A 89 21.13 11.31 4.67
CA ARG A 89 20.75 12.39 5.60
C ARG A 89 20.77 13.77 4.94
N GLU A 90 21.66 13.99 3.99
CA GLU A 90 21.87 15.26 3.29
C GLU A 90 20.66 15.65 2.42
N GLU A 91 19.83 14.69 2.03
CA GLU A 91 18.67 14.89 1.15
C GLU A 91 17.43 15.34 1.92
N TYR A 92 17.29 14.88 3.16
CA TYR A 92 16.09 15.07 3.98
C TYR A 92 15.73 16.54 4.24
N PRO A 93 16.66 17.48 4.53
CA PRO A 93 16.30 18.88 4.71
C PRO A 93 15.62 19.49 3.48
N ALA A 94 16.10 19.18 2.27
CA ALA A 94 15.51 19.66 1.03
C ALA A 94 14.16 18.98 0.76
N CYS A 95 14.06 17.67 1.01
CA CYS A 95 12.81 16.93 0.89
C CYS A 95 11.73 17.49 1.82
N VAL A 96 12.03 17.62 3.12
CA VAL A 96 11.08 18.16 4.11
C VAL A 96 10.61 19.55 3.70
N TRP A 97 11.52 20.42 3.25
CA TRP A 97 11.14 21.74 2.76
C TRP A 97 10.18 21.69 1.56
N LYS A 98 10.40 20.78 0.61
CA LYS A 98 9.51 20.61 -0.56
C LYS A 98 8.12 20.12 -0.17
N LEU A 99 8.04 19.14 0.75
CA LEU A 99 6.77 18.57 1.21
C LEU A 99 6.01 19.54 2.14
N ASP A 100 6.70 20.29 3.01
CA ASP A 100 6.09 21.33 3.85
C ASP A 100 5.70 22.59 3.07
N SER A 101 6.09 22.71 1.80
CA SER A 101 5.64 23.80 0.92
C SER A 101 4.21 23.57 0.37
N PHE A 102 3.59 22.42 0.62
CA PHE A 102 2.17 22.21 0.31
C PHE A 102 1.31 22.98 1.32
N GLU A 103 0.33 23.72 0.80
CA GLU A 103 -0.68 24.38 1.63
C GLU A 103 -1.73 23.37 2.11
N VAL A 104 -1.89 22.29 1.34
CA VAL A 104 -2.76 21.14 1.61
C VAL A 104 -2.07 20.18 2.57
N ASN A 105 -2.83 19.53 3.46
CA ASN A 105 -2.32 18.44 4.30
C ASN A 105 -1.76 17.30 3.44
N LEU A 106 -0.50 16.94 3.63
CA LEU A 106 0.17 15.89 2.85
C LEU A 106 0.57 14.71 3.73
N LEU A 107 0.04 13.54 3.39
CA LEU A 107 0.43 12.25 3.96
C LEU A 107 1.48 11.59 3.07
N THR A 108 2.34 10.74 3.64
CA THR A 108 3.43 10.10 2.90
C THR A 108 3.35 8.57 3.01
N VAL A 109 3.71 7.92 1.91
CA VAL A 109 4.09 6.51 1.81
C VAL A 109 5.62 6.46 1.75
N ARG A 110 6.24 5.43 2.33
CA ARG A 110 7.69 5.21 2.22
C ARG A 110 7.98 4.34 0.98
N GLY A 111 8.80 4.84 0.07
CA GLY A 111 9.28 4.11 -1.10
C GLY A 111 10.66 3.47 -0.89
N ASN A 112 11.18 2.81 -1.93
CA ASN A 112 12.47 2.12 -1.83
C ASN A 112 13.64 3.10 -1.74
N HIS A 113 13.56 4.27 -2.38
CA HIS A 113 14.65 5.24 -2.30
C HIS A 113 14.83 5.80 -0.88
N GLU A 114 13.76 5.83 -0.07
CA GLU A 114 13.85 6.24 1.33
C GLU A 114 14.64 5.24 2.20
N ILE A 115 14.84 4.00 1.76
CA ILE A 115 15.50 2.92 2.54
C ILE A 115 16.82 2.40 1.93
N TYR A 116 17.28 2.99 0.83
CA TYR A 116 18.55 2.65 0.20
C TYR A 116 19.76 2.95 1.09
N GLY A 117 19.73 4.05 1.83
CA GLY A 117 20.75 4.41 2.81
C GLY A 117 20.64 3.57 4.08
N ASP A 118 21.78 3.23 4.69
CA ASP A 118 21.82 2.42 5.92
C ASP A 118 20.95 3.02 7.06
N PHE A 119 20.83 4.35 7.14
CA PHE A 119 19.97 5.07 8.12
C PHE A 119 18.64 5.56 7.55
N GLY A 120 18.31 5.21 6.30
CA GLY A 120 17.12 5.68 5.58
C GLY A 120 15.81 5.50 6.36
N PRO A 121 15.48 4.27 6.84
CA PRO A 121 14.28 4.05 7.65
C PRO A 121 14.22 4.94 8.89
N PHE A 122 15.33 5.09 9.61
CA PHE A 122 15.40 5.94 10.79
C PHE A 122 15.17 7.42 10.45
N LEU A 123 15.74 7.90 9.34
CA LEU A 123 15.56 9.28 8.89
C LEU A 123 14.09 9.55 8.52
N TYR A 124 13.45 8.64 7.78
CA TYR A 124 12.02 8.71 7.48
C TYR A 124 11.18 8.78 8.76
N ASP A 125 11.35 7.80 9.65
CA ASP A 125 10.56 7.67 10.88
C ASP A 125 10.78 8.87 11.81
N SER A 126 11.97 9.47 11.79
CA SER A 126 12.29 10.66 12.60
C SER A 126 11.51 11.91 12.19
N VAL A 127 11.03 11.97 10.95
CA VAL A 127 10.23 13.08 10.43
C VAL A 127 8.75 12.74 10.47
N TRP A 128 8.33 11.67 9.78
CA TRP A 128 6.92 11.36 9.55
C TRP A 128 6.32 10.37 10.56
N GLY A 129 7.16 9.62 11.28
CA GLY A 129 6.70 8.57 12.18
C GLY A 129 6.42 7.24 11.45
N PRO A 130 5.54 6.39 12.00
CA PRO A 130 5.30 5.04 11.48
C PRO A 130 4.86 5.02 10.01
N THR A 131 5.34 4.03 9.26
CA THR A 131 5.03 3.84 7.83
C THR A 131 3.71 3.14 7.58
N ASP A 132 3.25 2.37 8.58
CA ASP A 132 2.07 1.53 8.50
C ASP A 132 1.00 2.14 9.40
N TYR A 133 -0.02 2.73 8.78
CA TYR A 133 -1.06 3.47 9.48
C TYR A 133 -2.38 3.41 8.72
N TYR A 134 -3.46 3.74 9.41
CA TYR A 134 -4.76 3.92 8.79
C TYR A 134 -5.51 5.04 9.49
N PHE A 135 -6.48 5.59 8.78
CA PHE A 135 -7.45 6.51 9.37
C PHE A 135 -8.79 6.40 8.65
N ASP A 136 -9.84 6.78 9.38
CA ASP A 136 -11.20 6.80 8.87
C ASP A 136 -11.61 8.25 8.59
N LEU A 137 -12.31 8.47 7.48
CA LEU A 137 -12.91 9.75 7.13
C LEU A 137 -14.25 9.51 6.42
N GLY A 138 -15.34 9.91 7.06
CA GLY A 138 -16.69 9.55 6.64
C GLY A 138 -16.91 8.04 6.59
N ILE A 139 -17.38 7.53 5.45
CA ILE A 139 -17.59 6.10 5.19
C ILE A 139 -16.37 5.40 4.59
N TYR A 140 -15.21 6.07 4.55
CA TYR A 140 -14.01 5.55 3.91
C TYR A 140 -12.91 5.25 4.92
N ARG A 141 -12.21 4.14 4.72
CA ARG A 141 -10.99 3.78 5.45
C ARG A 141 -9.79 3.90 4.51
N PHE A 142 -8.80 4.67 4.90
CA PHE A 142 -7.53 4.81 4.19
C PHE A 142 -6.49 3.97 4.93
N ILE A 143 -5.89 3.00 4.24
CA ILE A 143 -4.82 2.15 4.79
C ILE A 143 -3.55 2.41 4.00
N ILE A 144 -2.49 2.78 4.69
CA ILE A 144 -1.19 3.11 4.10
C ILE A 144 -0.14 2.20 4.76
N PHE A 145 0.74 1.59 3.97
CA PHE A 145 1.84 0.78 4.49
C PHE A 145 3.06 0.80 3.57
N ALA A 146 4.21 0.43 4.13
CA ALA A 146 5.44 0.23 3.36
C ALA A 146 5.51 -1.21 2.81
N ASP A 147 5.83 -1.34 1.54
CA ASP A 147 5.99 -2.62 0.81
C ASP A 147 7.43 -2.88 0.36
N CYS A 148 8.36 -2.16 0.98
CA CYS A 148 9.78 -2.39 0.90
C CYS A 148 10.41 -2.31 2.30
N GLN A 149 11.36 -3.20 2.55
CA GLN A 149 11.98 -3.41 3.85
C GLN A 149 13.50 -3.44 3.70
N GLN A 150 14.21 -2.86 4.67
CA GLN A 150 15.65 -2.95 4.68
C GLN A 150 16.06 -4.32 5.24
N ASP A 151 16.87 -5.08 4.50
CA ASP A 151 17.41 -6.37 4.95
C ASP A 151 18.92 -6.41 4.72
N SER A 152 19.68 -6.66 5.80
CA SER A 152 21.14 -6.73 5.76
C SER A 152 21.67 -7.96 5.04
N ASP A 153 20.87 -9.01 4.90
CA ASP A 153 21.23 -10.27 4.27
C ASP A 153 20.98 -10.26 2.76
N THR A 154 20.25 -9.26 2.25
CA THR A 154 19.99 -9.06 0.82
C THR A 154 20.77 -7.88 0.26
N VAL A 155 21.19 -8.00 -1.01
CA VAL A 155 21.90 -6.92 -1.71
C VAL A 155 21.37 -6.85 -3.13
N TRP A 156 20.46 -5.92 -3.37
CA TRP A 156 19.91 -5.60 -4.68
C TRP A 156 20.59 -4.34 -5.22
N TYR A 157 21.38 -4.47 -6.30
CA TYR A 157 22.14 -3.37 -6.91
C TYR A 157 22.99 -2.54 -5.94
N GLY A 158 23.48 -3.15 -4.86
CA GLY A 158 24.29 -2.47 -3.82
C GLY A 158 23.48 -1.91 -2.65
N HIS A 159 22.16 -2.05 -2.67
CA HIS A 159 21.25 -1.65 -1.60
C HIS A 159 20.74 -2.86 -0.82
N LYS A 160 20.62 -2.69 0.50
CA LYS A 160 20.14 -3.71 1.45
C LYS A 160 18.62 -3.66 1.53
N ILE A 161 17.94 -4.26 0.57
CA ILE A 161 16.51 -4.06 0.38
C ILE A 161 15.80 -5.31 -0.13
N ASP A 162 14.64 -5.53 0.44
CA ASP A 162 13.63 -6.48 0.04
C ASP A 162 12.33 -5.75 -0.37
N TYR A 163 11.78 -6.15 -1.51
CA TYR A 163 10.51 -5.68 -2.06
C TYR A 163 9.42 -6.69 -1.67
N LEU A 164 8.94 -6.59 -0.44
CA LEU A 164 7.98 -7.52 0.15
C LEU A 164 6.99 -6.82 1.09
N VAL A 165 5.84 -7.45 1.26
CA VAL A 165 4.93 -7.19 2.39
C VAL A 165 5.10 -8.31 3.42
N SER A 166 5.45 -7.98 4.66
CA SER A 166 5.69 -9.01 5.69
C SER A 166 4.40 -9.75 6.07
N GLU A 167 4.53 -10.97 6.61
CA GLU A 167 3.36 -11.72 7.11
C GLU A 167 2.58 -10.95 8.19
N GLU A 168 3.28 -10.21 9.05
CA GLU A 168 2.66 -9.37 10.08
C GLU A 168 1.84 -8.23 9.47
N GLN A 169 2.36 -7.59 8.41
CA GLN A 169 1.63 -6.56 7.67
C GLN A 169 0.39 -7.12 6.96
N LEU A 170 0.47 -8.34 6.40
CA LEU A 170 -0.67 -9.00 5.76
C LEU A 170 -1.76 -9.34 6.80
N ASP A 171 -1.38 -9.89 7.95
CA ASP A 171 -2.31 -10.19 9.04
C ASP A 171 -2.95 -8.90 9.59
N TRP A 172 -2.18 -7.82 9.70
CA TRP A 172 -2.68 -6.49 10.09
C TRP A 172 -3.66 -5.93 9.06
N LEU A 173 -3.34 -6.01 7.76
CA LEU A 173 -4.17 -5.53 6.67
C LEU A 173 -5.51 -6.30 6.59
N ASP A 174 -5.49 -7.64 6.60
CA ASP A 174 -6.71 -8.47 6.58
C ASP A 174 -7.60 -8.16 7.80
N SER A 175 -6.99 -7.91 8.98
CA SER A 175 -7.71 -7.50 10.18
C SER A 175 -8.41 -6.13 10.03
N LEU A 176 -7.70 -5.11 9.53
CA LEU A 176 -8.27 -3.76 9.32
C LEU A 176 -9.37 -3.76 8.26
N LEU A 177 -9.21 -4.54 7.20
CA LEU A 177 -10.21 -4.68 6.14
C LEU A 177 -11.43 -5.47 6.63
N ALA A 178 -11.25 -6.53 7.42
CA ALA A 178 -12.35 -7.27 8.03
C ALA A 178 -13.15 -6.40 9.02
N ASP A 179 -12.47 -5.47 9.69
CA ASP A 179 -13.11 -4.49 10.55
C ASP A 179 -13.90 -3.44 9.76
N ALA A 180 -13.32 -2.90 8.68
CA ALA A 180 -14.02 -1.98 7.77
C ALA A 180 -15.28 -2.64 7.15
N ASP A 181 -15.17 -3.90 6.71
CA ASP A 181 -16.31 -4.69 6.21
C ASP A 181 -17.44 -4.77 7.22
N ARG A 182 -17.13 -5.00 8.51
CA ARG A 182 -18.14 -5.04 9.59
C ARG A 182 -18.81 -3.69 9.78
N LEU A 183 -18.06 -2.60 9.63
CA LEU A 183 -18.55 -1.23 9.79
C LEU A 183 -19.26 -0.72 8.52
N GLY A 184 -19.22 -1.47 7.42
CA GLY A 184 -19.78 -1.07 6.13
C GLY A 184 -19.01 0.06 5.46
N MET A 185 -17.70 0.16 5.74
CA MET A 185 -16.82 1.19 5.18
C MET A 185 -16.22 0.74 3.84
N TYR A 186 -15.87 1.70 2.99
CA TYR A 186 -15.14 1.46 1.76
C TYR A 186 -13.65 1.72 1.95
N SER A 187 -12.85 0.67 1.77
CA SER A 187 -11.41 0.74 2.01
C SER A 187 -10.64 1.14 0.75
N LEU A 188 -9.74 2.10 0.89
CA LEU A 188 -8.69 2.43 -0.07
C LEU A 188 -7.33 2.04 0.53
N VAL A 189 -6.49 1.41 -0.27
CA VAL A 189 -5.19 0.89 0.17
C VAL A 189 -4.09 1.55 -0.64
N PHE A 190 -3.06 2.10 0.01
CA PHE A 190 -1.95 2.77 -0.64
C PHE A 190 -0.61 2.18 -0.18
N ALA A 191 0.26 1.91 -1.14
CA ALA A 191 1.64 1.51 -0.92
C ALA A 191 2.51 2.03 -2.08
N HIS A 192 3.83 1.81 -2.05
CA HIS A 192 4.70 2.39 -3.07
C HIS A 192 4.80 1.50 -4.31
N VAL A 193 5.17 0.23 -4.13
CA VAL A 193 5.48 -0.72 -5.19
C VAL A 193 4.24 -1.56 -5.54
N PRO A 194 3.74 -1.51 -6.78
CA PRO A 194 2.56 -2.30 -7.16
C PRO A 194 2.83 -3.80 -7.05
N PRO A 195 1.82 -4.63 -6.70
CA PRO A 195 1.98 -6.07 -6.74
C PRO A 195 2.10 -6.59 -8.16
N TYR A 196 2.87 -7.67 -8.33
CA TYR A 196 2.87 -8.44 -9.56
C TYR A 196 1.46 -8.94 -9.86
N ASN A 197 0.93 -8.54 -11.02
CA ASN A 197 -0.40 -8.89 -11.49
C ASN A 197 -0.29 -9.75 -12.76
N PRO A 198 -0.40 -11.09 -12.65
CA PRO A 198 -0.36 -12.01 -13.79
C PRO A 198 -1.30 -11.60 -14.92
N GLY A 199 -0.74 -11.45 -16.12
CA GLY A 199 -1.50 -11.10 -17.33
C GLY A 199 -1.67 -9.60 -17.57
N HIS A 200 -1.15 -8.74 -16.70
CA HIS A 200 -1.07 -7.29 -16.90
C HIS A 200 0.38 -6.81 -16.90
N ASP A 201 0.91 -6.54 -15.70
CA ASP A 201 2.28 -6.12 -15.50
C ASP A 201 2.97 -6.99 -14.45
N THR A 202 4.20 -7.32 -14.78
CA THR A 202 5.05 -8.29 -14.11
C THR A 202 6.48 -7.78 -13.96
N THR A 203 6.74 -6.52 -14.31
CA THR A 203 8.03 -5.83 -14.20
C THR A 203 7.98 -4.77 -13.12
N HIS A 204 9.11 -4.48 -12.47
CA HIS A 204 9.20 -3.43 -11.43
C HIS A 204 8.06 -3.44 -10.39
N CYS A 205 7.64 -4.63 -9.96
CA CYS A 205 6.54 -4.85 -9.03
C CYS A 205 6.99 -5.81 -7.91
N LEU A 206 6.22 -5.90 -6.83
CA LEU A 206 6.44 -6.90 -5.78
C LEU A 206 6.38 -8.30 -6.41
N GLY A 207 7.48 -9.04 -6.36
CA GLY A 207 7.57 -10.35 -6.99
C GLY A 207 8.12 -10.37 -8.42
N TYR A 208 8.57 -9.22 -8.93
CA TYR A 208 9.36 -9.16 -10.15
C TYR A 208 10.66 -9.97 -10.02
N SER A 209 11.01 -10.73 -11.06
CA SER A 209 12.23 -11.56 -11.10
C SER A 209 13.54 -10.79 -10.95
N GLY A 210 13.50 -9.46 -11.08
CA GLY A 210 14.65 -8.59 -10.89
C GLY A 210 14.81 -8.06 -9.48
N TYR A 211 13.90 -8.36 -8.54
CA TYR A 211 13.94 -7.88 -7.15
C TYR A 211 14.39 -8.97 -6.18
N LEU A 212 14.38 -8.65 -4.88
CA LEU A 212 14.58 -9.57 -3.76
C LEU A 212 13.39 -9.41 -2.81
N PRO A 213 13.10 -10.40 -1.95
CA PRO A 213 13.81 -11.68 -1.74
C PRO A 213 13.57 -12.70 -2.86
N GLU A 214 14.35 -13.80 -2.91
CA GLU A 214 14.16 -14.94 -3.84
C GLU A 214 13.70 -16.22 -3.11
N PRO A 215 12.74 -16.98 -3.65
CA PRO A 215 11.98 -16.77 -4.88
C PRO A 215 11.06 -15.53 -4.83
N ASN A 216 11.08 -14.70 -5.87
CA ASN A 216 10.52 -13.34 -5.85
C ASN A 216 9.02 -13.29 -5.63
N TYR A 217 8.28 -13.98 -6.49
CA TYR A 217 6.82 -13.96 -6.43
C TYR A 217 6.32 -14.51 -5.10
N GLU A 218 6.94 -15.59 -4.62
CA GLU A 218 6.55 -16.24 -3.37
C GLU A 218 6.89 -15.38 -2.15
N LEU A 219 8.17 -15.01 -1.97
CA LEU A 219 8.65 -14.37 -0.76
C LEU A 219 8.35 -12.86 -0.68
N SER A 220 7.95 -12.23 -1.79
CA SER A 220 7.38 -10.86 -1.75
C SER A 220 5.95 -10.81 -1.17
N HIS A 221 5.28 -11.98 -1.12
CA HIS A 221 3.88 -12.15 -0.76
C HIS A 221 2.87 -11.35 -1.60
N THR A 222 3.23 -11.02 -2.85
CA THR A 222 2.38 -10.27 -3.79
C THR A 222 1.02 -10.92 -4.06
N GLU A 223 0.98 -12.26 -4.14
CA GLU A 223 -0.26 -13.01 -4.35
C GLU A 223 -1.19 -12.89 -3.14
N GLN A 224 -0.66 -13.08 -1.92
CA GLN A 224 -1.44 -12.96 -0.68
C GLN A 224 -2.00 -11.55 -0.52
N LEU A 225 -1.21 -10.52 -0.82
CA LEU A 225 -1.69 -9.14 -0.82
C LEU A 225 -2.90 -9.01 -1.76
N SER A 226 -2.76 -9.44 -3.00
CA SER A 226 -3.84 -9.35 -4.00
C SER A 226 -5.09 -10.15 -3.60
N GLU A 227 -4.92 -11.33 -3.03
CA GLU A 227 -6.02 -12.15 -2.51
C GLU A 227 -6.74 -11.48 -1.34
N ILE A 228 -6.00 -10.85 -0.41
CA ILE A 228 -6.57 -10.11 0.72
C ILE A 228 -7.41 -8.93 0.19
N LEU A 229 -6.83 -8.08 -0.67
CA LEU A 229 -7.54 -6.93 -1.26
C LEU A 229 -8.84 -7.37 -1.96
N ALA A 230 -8.76 -8.42 -2.78
CA ALA A 230 -9.91 -8.94 -3.51
C ALA A 230 -10.97 -9.57 -2.60
N SER A 231 -10.55 -10.27 -1.56
CA SER A 231 -11.48 -10.91 -0.63
C SER A 231 -12.30 -9.89 0.18
N HIS A 232 -11.74 -8.71 0.42
CA HIS A 232 -12.38 -7.59 1.11
C HIS A 232 -13.00 -6.57 0.17
N ARG A 233 -12.94 -6.78 -1.16
CA ARG A 233 -13.50 -5.85 -2.15
C ARG A 233 -13.02 -4.41 -1.93
N VAL A 234 -11.71 -4.27 -1.72
CA VAL A 234 -11.05 -2.97 -1.63
C VAL A 234 -11.49 -2.11 -2.82
N LEU A 235 -11.92 -0.88 -2.53
CA LEU A 235 -12.48 0.04 -3.51
C LEU A 235 -11.43 0.42 -4.57
N MET A 236 -10.21 0.66 -4.10
CA MET A 236 -9.07 1.01 -4.92
C MET A 236 -7.79 0.65 -4.16
N GLY A 237 -6.85 0.04 -4.88
CA GLY A 237 -5.45 0.06 -4.50
C GLY A 237 -4.69 1.14 -5.29
N GLY A 238 -3.89 1.94 -4.60
CA GLY A 238 -3.07 3.01 -5.17
C GLY A 238 -1.58 2.77 -4.97
N TRP A 239 -0.83 2.79 -6.06
CA TRP A 239 0.63 2.59 -6.07
C TRP A 239 1.36 3.68 -6.85
N SER A 240 2.68 3.69 -6.74
CA SER A 240 3.60 4.59 -7.41
C SER A 240 4.74 3.72 -7.99
N HIS A 241 6.01 4.11 -7.82
CA HIS A 241 7.24 3.37 -8.17
C HIS A 241 7.51 3.20 -9.67
N GLN A 242 6.47 2.86 -10.44
CA GLN A 242 6.55 2.80 -11.89
C GLN A 242 6.18 4.17 -12.44
N HIS A 243 7.08 4.80 -13.19
CA HIS A 243 7.01 6.24 -13.46
C HIS A 243 6.06 6.59 -14.61
N PHE A 244 4.83 6.09 -14.55
CA PHE A 244 3.74 6.35 -15.48
C PHE A 244 2.40 6.33 -14.74
N TYR A 245 1.33 6.69 -15.46
CA TYR A 245 -0.04 6.42 -15.05
C TYR A 245 -0.45 5.06 -15.62
N ASP A 246 -1.04 4.21 -14.78
CA ASP A 246 -1.74 3.01 -15.24
C ASP A 246 -2.98 2.77 -14.38
N ARG A 247 -4.06 2.31 -15.01
CA ARG A 247 -5.30 1.91 -14.35
C ARG A 247 -5.73 0.58 -14.92
N SER A 248 -5.71 -0.42 -14.06
CA SER A 248 -6.02 -1.80 -14.39
C SER A 248 -6.96 -2.42 -13.36
N GLU A 249 -7.36 -3.66 -13.59
CA GLU A 249 -8.15 -4.43 -12.66
C GLU A 249 -7.52 -5.82 -12.50
N TYR A 250 -7.34 -6.25 -11.27
CA TYR A 250 -6.84 -7.58 -10.96
C TYR A 250 -7.64 -8.20 -9.82
N MET A 251 -8.05 -9.47 -9.98
CA MET A 251 -8.94 -10.18 -9.06
C MET A 251 -10.21 -9.40 -8.66
N GLY A 252 -10.69 -8.51 -9.53
CA GLY A 252 -11.86 -7.67 -9.30
C GLY A 252 -11.63 -6.42 -8.45
N VAL A 253 -10.38 -6.12 -8.09
CA VAL A 253 -9.99 -4.86 -7.43
C VAL A 253 -9.41 -3.91 -8.48
N PRO A 254 -9.81 -2.63 -8.50
CA PRO A 254 -9.15 -1.61 -9.30
C PRO A 254 -7.75 -1.27 -8.76
N TYR A 255 -6.75 -1.29 -9.64
CA TYR A 255 -5.38 -0.91 -9.36
C TYR A 255 -5.05 0.37 -10.11
N ILE A 256 -4.48 1.36 -9.41
CA ILE A 256 -4.09 2.63 -9.99
C ILE A 256 -2.64 2.92 -9.62
N ILE A 257 -1.81 3.17 -10.62
CA ILE A 257 -0.40 3.55 -10.49
C ILE A 257 -0.26 5.03 -10.90
N THR A 258 0.47 5.82 -10.10
CA THR A 258 0.71 7.26 -10.34
C THR A 258 2.14 7.71 -9.99
N GLY A 259 3.17 7.06 -10.55
CA GLY A 259 4.58 7.45 -10.34
C GLY A 259 5.08 8.63 -11.17
N GLY A 260 4.19 9.55 -11.56
CA GLY A 260 4.49 10.61 -12.51
C GLY A 260 4.78 11.99 -11.92
N ALA A 261 5.19 12.12 -10.65
CA ALA A 261 5.29 13.43 -10.00
C ALA A 261 6.62 14.17 -10.21
N GLY A 262 7.63 13.56 -10.84
CA GLY A 262 8.88 14.23 -11.16
C GLY A 262 10.02 13.34 -11.66
N ALA A 263 10.05 12.07 -11.24
CA ALA A 263 11.10 11.13 -11.64
C ALA A 263 11.07 10.81 -13.15
N PRO A 264 12.18 10.35 -13.74
CA PRO A 264 12.25 10.09 -15.18
C PRO A 264 11.17 9.08 -15.62
N LEU A 265 10.32 9.49 -16.56
CA LEU A 265 9.14 8.71 -16.97
C LEU A 265 9.53 7.39 -17.64
N ASP A 266 8.73 6.38 -17.36
CA ASP A 266 8.74 5.08 -18.05
C ASP A 266 7.67 5.05 -19.14
N SER A 267 7.79 4.08 -20.07
CA SER A 267 6.76 3.87 -21.09
C SER A 267 5.49 3.29 -20.46
N ALA A 268 4.34 3.87 -20.81
CA ALA A 268 3.04 3.38 -20.35
C ALA A 268 2.78 1.94 -20.83
N ILE A 269 2.18 1.14 -19.95
CA ILE A 269 1.83 -0.26 -20.22
C ILE A 269 0.49 -0.35 -20.94
N SER A 270 -0.54 0.28 -20.37
CA SER A 270 -1.87 0.32 -20.97
C SER A 270 -2.00 1.41 -22.03
N PRO A 271 -2.83 1.21 -23.07
CA PRO A 271 -3.18 2.29 -23.99
C PRO A 271 -4.06 3.33 -23.28
N PRO A 272 -4.11 4.58 -23.78
CA PRO A 272 -5.10 5.57 -23.38
C PRO A 272 -6.54 5.02 -23.49
N PRO A 273 -7.44 5.34 -22.54
CA PRO A 273 -7.26 6.19 -21.36
C PRO A 273 -6.87 5.42 -20.09
N TYR A 274 -6.32 4.21 -20.22
CA TYR A 274 -5.93 3.36 -19.10
C TYR A 274 -4.46 3.50 -18.73
N GLY A 275 -3.62 4.01 -19.62
CA GLY A 275 -2.22 4.32 -19.33
C GLY A 275 -1.76 5.65 -19.95
N ALA A 276 -0.72 6.23 -19.36
CA ALA A 276 -0.12 7.48 -19.83
C ALA A 276 1.33 7.66 -19.32
N ASP A 277 2.21 8.14 -20.19
CA ASP A 277 3.66 8.33 -19.96
C ASP A 277 4.04 9.81 -19.95
N PHE A 278 3.32 10.59 -19.14
CA PHE A 278 3.60 12.00 -18.92
C PHE A 278 3.52 12.34 -17.43
N TYR A 279 4.16 13.43 -17.02
CA TYR A 279 4.10 13.90 -15.65
C TYR A 279 2.67 14.28 -15.25
N HIS A 280 2.21 13.78 -14.11
CA HIS A 280 0.81 13.88 -13.70
C HIS A 280 0.59 13.75 -12.19
N PHE A 281 -0.64 14.02 -11.77
CA PHE A 281 -1.21 13.58 -10.50
C PHE A 281 -2.69 13.22 -10.70
N LEU A 282 -3.28 12.52 -9.74
CA LEU A 282 -4.71 12.22 -9.71
C LEU A 282 -5.41 13.03 -8.61
N LEU A 283 -6.49 13.72 -8.96
CA LEU A 283 -7.48 14.21 -8.01
C LEU A 283 -8.60 13.18 -7.92
N PHE A 284 -9.01 12.85 -6.71
CA PHE A 284 -10.13 11.97 -6.42
C PHE A 284 -11.24 12.70 -5.69
N GLU A 285 -12.48 12.32 -6.01
CA GLU A 285 -13.70 12.73 -5.34
C GLU A 285 -14.44 11.50 -4.84
N LEU A 286 -14.63 11.42 -3.54
CA LEU A 286 -15.35 10.36 -2.85
C LEU A 286 -16.73 10.86 -2.45
N ASP A 287 -17.80 10.18 -2.83
CA ASP A 287 -19.16 10.61 -2.53
C ASP A 287 -19.79 9.93 -1.30
N SER A 288 -21.01 10.33 -0.93
CA SER A 288 -21.68 9.81 0.26
C SER A 288 -22.25 8.40 0.10
N VAL A 289 -22.14 7.79 -1.08
CA VAL A 289 -22.64 6.42 -1.38
C VAL A 289 -21.52 5.47 -1.77
N GLY A 290 -20.27 5.92 -1.69
CA GLY A 290 -19.09 5.10 -1.88
C GLY A 290 -18.43 5.20 -3.25
N ASN A 291 -18.99 5.96 -4.19
CA ASN A 291 -18.35 6.11 -5.50
C ASN A 291 -17.07 6.93 -5.38
N LEU A 292 -16.07 6.53 -6.15
CA LEU A 292 -14.80 7.24 -6.29
C LEU A 292 -14.69 7.71 -7.73
N THR A 293 -14.57 9.01 -7.95
CA THR A 293 -14.30 9.59 -9.27
C THR A 293 -12.87 10.11 -9.33
N GLY A 294 -12.09 9.64 -10.29
CA GLY A 294 -10.70 10.04 -10.51
C GLY A 294 -10.55 10.95 -11.72
N TYR A 295 -9.71 11.98 -11.57
CA TYR A 295 -9.39 12.98 -12.58
C TYR A 295 -7.86 13.06 -12.74
N LEU A 296 -7.35 12.64 -13.90
CA LEU A 296 -5.92 12.72 -14.21
C LEU A 296 -5.58 14.14 -14.65
N TYR A 297 -4.64 14.79 -13.98
CA TYR A 297 -4.10 16.09 -14.39
C TYR A 297 -2.67 15.92 -14.88
N ARG A 298 -2.40 16.30 -16.12
CA ARG A 298 -1.04 16.47 -16.62
C ARG A 298 -0.40 17.68 -15.93
N ALA A 299 0.86 17.55 -15.52
CA ALA A 299 1.63 18.64 -14.92
C ALA A 299 1.57 19.90 -15.82
N GLY A 300 1.18 21.03 -15.21
CA GLY A 300 1.05 22.33 -15.88
C GLY A 300 -0.30 22.56 -16.57
N SER A 301 -1.22 21.60 -16.55
CA SER A 301 -2.55 21.75 -17.14
C SER A 301 -3.54 22.37 -16.17
N ASP A 302 -4.42 23.24 -16.67
CA ASP A 302 -5.47 23.90 -15.88
C ASP A 302 -6.73 23.04 -15.69
N SER A 303 -6.85 21.94 -16.42
CA SER A 303 -8.01 21.06 -16.43
C SER A 303 -7.56 19.62 -16.52
N PRO A 304 -8.37 18.66 -16.05
CA PRO A 304 -8.04 17.25 -16.15
C PRO A 304 -8.03 16.81 -17.61
N GLU A 305 -7.22 15.79 -17.92
CA GLU A 305 -7.10 15.20 -19.25
C GLU A 305 -8.44 14.58 -19.67
N GLU A 306 -9.01 15.11 -20.75
CA GLU A 306 -10.28 14.65 -21.30
C GLU A 306 -10.17 13.16 -21.72
N GLY A 307 -11.13 12.34 -21.29
CA GLY A 307 -11.13 10.90 -21.54
C GLY A 307 -10.45 10.05 -20.45
N TYR A 308 -9.63 10.64 -19.59
CA TYR A 308 -9.01 9.95 -18.44
C TYR A 308 -9.83 10.06 -17.14
N THR A 309 -10.96 10.77 -17.16
CA THR A 309 -11.89 10.79 -16.02
C THR A 309 -12.61 9.46 -15.91
N PHE A 310 -12.75 8.94 -14.69
CA PHE A 310 -13.44 7.68 -14.45
C PHE A 310 -14.13 7.63 -13.10
N THR A 311 -15.10 6.73 -12.96
CA THR A 311 -15.76 6.43 -11.69
C THR A 311 -15.65 4.95 -11.39
N ILE A 312 -15.35 4.62 -10.14
CA ILE A 312 -15.40 3.28 -9.57
C ILE A 312 -16.57 3.24 -8.60
N SER A 313 -17.52 2.33 -8.83
CA SER A 313 -18.69 2.19 -7.97
C SER A 313 -18.60 0.92 -7.11
N PRO A 314 -18.83 0.99 -5.78
CA PRO A 314 -18.83 -0.21 -4.95
C PRO A 314 -19.84 -1.28 -5.38
N SER A 315 -20.95 -0.88 -5.99
CA SER A 315 -21.94 -1.81 -6.56
C SER A 315 -21.34 -2.67 -7.68
N GLU A 316 -20.51 -2.09 -8.54
CA GLU A 316 -19.82 -2.80 -9.62
C GLU A 316 -18.80 -3.79 -9.05
N ILE A 317 -18.06 -3.39 -8.00
CA ILE A 317 -17.13 -4.28 -7.30
C ILE A 317 -17.89 -5.42 -6.59
N ALA A 318 -19.07 -5.14 -6.02
CA ALA A 318 -19.88 -6.13 -5.32
C ALA A 318 -20.40 -7.24 -6.24
N GLU A 319 -20.68 -6.92 -7.51
CA GLU A 319 -21.10 -7.88 -8.55
C GLU A 319 -19.96 -8.82 -8.98
N ARG A 320 -18.71 -8.44 -8.75
CA ARG A 320 -17.55 -9.26 -9.13
C ARG A 320 -17.45 -10.51 -8.23
N PRO A 321 -17.17 -11.68 -8.82
CA PRO A 321 -16.97 -12.89 -8.05
C PRO A 321 -15.74 -12.74 -7.15
N LYS A 322 -15.91 -12.87 -5.83
CA LYS A 322 -14.75 -12.95 -4.92
C LYS A 322 -13.88 -14.14 -5.35
N PRO A 323 -12.54 -14.02 -5.36
CA PRO A 323 -11.70 -15.20 -5.45
C PRO A 323 -12.14 -16.17 -4.34
N PRO A 324 -12.29 -17.47 -4.63
CA PRO A 324 -12.86 -18.40 -3.68
C PRO A 324 -11.86 -18.63 -2.52
N LYS A 325 -11.98 -17.84 -1.44
CA LYS A 325 -11.26 -18.05 -0.17
C LYS A 325 -11.43 -19.53 0.21
N PRO A 326 -10.34 -20.29 0.45
CA PRO A 326 -10.45 -21.67 0.90
C PRO A 326 -11.16 -21.72 2.25
N GLN A 327 -12.39 -22.21 2.26
CA GLN A 327 -13.10 -22.54 3.48
C GLN A 327 -12.60 -23.90 3.94
N ILE A 328 -11.76 -23.90 4.97
CA ILE A 328 -11.28 -25.11 5.61
C ILE A 328 -11.94 -25.21 6.98
N SER A 329 -12.58 -26.34 7.23
CA SER A 329 -13.03 -26.74 8.57
C SER A 329 -12.46 -28.11 8.91
N ALA A 330 -12.24 -28.36 10.19
CA ALA A 330 -11.59 -29.56 10.67
C ALA A 330 -12.47 -30.25 11.71
N PHE A 331 -12.78 -31.53 11.49
CA PHE A 331 -13.51 -32.34 12.46
C PHE A 331 -13.05 -33.79 12.41
N ASN A 332 -12.70 -34.34 13.57
CA ASN A 332 -12.37 -35.74 13.79
C ASN A 332 -11.41 -36.33 12.74
N GLY A 333 -10.28 -35.65 12.50
CA GLY A 333 -9.29 -36.12 11.54
C GLY A 333 -9.60 -35.83 10.08
N VAL A 334 -10.61 -35.02 9.80
CA VAL A 334 -11.03 -34.69 8.45
C VAL A 334 -10.97 -33.18 8.25
N LEU A 335 -10.22 -32.74 7.24
CA LEU A 335 -10.31 -31.38 6.71
C LEU A 335 -11.34 -31.35 5.58
N PHE A 336 -12.36 -30.53 5.74
CA PHE A 336 -13.30 -30.20 4.70
C PHE A 336 -12.83 -28.90 4.05
N VAL A 337 -12.36 -29.02 2.81
CA VAL A 337 -11.81 -27.91 2.04
C VAL A 337 -12.80 -27.56 0.92
N ARG A 338 -13.29 -26.33 0.91
CA ARG A 338 -14.05 -25.75 -0.20
C ARG A 338 -13.29 -24.54 -0.73
N GLY A 339 -13.36 -24.28 -2.04
CA GLY A 339 -12.60 -23.20 -2.67
C GLY A 339 -11.26 -23.67 -3.24
N ASN A 340 -10.44 -22.72 -3.69
CA ASN A 340 -9.12 -23.00 -4.25
C ASN A 340 -8.11 -23.12 -3.10
N VAL A 341 -7.31 -24.17 -3.15
CA VAL A 341 -6.17 -24.38 -2.24
C VAL A 341 -4.91 -24.59 -3.07
N PRO A 342 -3.72 -24.32 -2.52
CA PRO A 342 -2.47 -24.54 -3.21
C PRO A 342 -2.39 -25.93 -3.82
N LYS A 343 -1.91 -26.00 -5.07
CA LYS A 343 -1.58 -27.28 -5.70
C LYS A 343 -0.21 -27.73 -5.18
N GLY A 344 -0.17 -28.65 -4.22
CA GLY A 344 1.11 -29.18 -3.75
C GLY A 344 1.07 -29.85 -2.37
N GLU A 345 2.25 -30.14 -1.83
CA GLU A 345 2.42 -30.56 -0.44
C GLU A 345 2.41 -29.34 0.48
N CYS A 346 1.54 -29.37 1.49
CA CYS A 346 1.50 -28.43 2.60
C CYS A 346 2.11 -29.10 3.85
N THR A 347 2.61 -28.31 4.77
CA THR A 347 2.96 -28.68 6.14
C THR A 347 1.74 -28.49 7.02
N LEU A 348 1.32 -29.52 7.74
CA LEU A 348 0.34 -29.44 8.82
C LEU A 348 1.08 -29.50 10.15
N ARG A 349 0.91 -28.47 10.99
CA ARG A 349 1.30 -28.44 12.39
C ARG A 349 0.08 -28.64 13.28
N VAL A 350 0.25 -29.47 14.30
CA VAL A 350 -0.75 -29.72 15.33
C VAL A 350 -0.18 -29.29 16.66
N ALA A 351 -0.90 -28.42 17.36
CA ALA A 351 -0.57 -27.98 18.70
C ALA A 351 -1.71 -28.28 19.69
N GLY A 352 -1.36 -28.42 20.96
CA GLY A 352 -2.34 -28.48 22.04
C GLY A 352 -3.05 -27.14 22.22
N ILE A 353 -4.14 -27.13 22.98
CA ILE A 353 -4.80 -25.90 23.42
C ILE A 353 -3.86 -24.98 24.22
N ASP A 354 -2.83 -25.54 24.85
CA ASP A 354 -1.76 -24.79 25.53
C ASP A 354 -0.74 -24.16 24.57
N GLY A 355 -0.92 -24.32 23.25
CA GLY A 355 -0.06 -23.79 22.21
C GLY A 355 1.22 -24.60 21.95
N ARG A 356 1.47 -25.68 22.70
CA ARG A 356 2.68 -26.49 22.49
C ARG A 356 2.54 -27.38 21.27
N LYS A 357 3.59 -27.41 20.42
CA LYS A 357 3.67 -28.30 19.25
C LYS A 357 3.58 -29.76 19.70
N ILE A 358 2.66 -30.50 19.10
CA ILE A 358 2.44 -31.94 19.34
C ILE A 358 3.00 -32.76 18.17
N SER A 359 2.64 -32.40 16.95
CA SER A 359 3.08 -33.12 15.75
C SER A 359 3.14 -32.22 14.52
N GLU A 360 3.83 -32.70 13.49
CA GLU A 360 3.94 -32.04 12.20
C GLU A 360 4.03 -33.09 11.09
N ALA A 361 3.38 -32.85 9.96
CA ALA A 361 3.44 -33.74 8.81
C ALA A 361 3.25 -33.00 7.49
N LYS A 362 3.80 -33.55 6.42
CA LYS A 362 3.43 -33.16 5.06
C LYS A 362 2.08 -33.77 4.70
N ILE A 363 1.17 -32.95 4.19
CA ILE A 363 -0.14 -33.33 3.69
C ILE A 363 -0.31 -32.82 2.27
N LYS A 364 -1.04 -33.54 1.43
CA LYS A 364 -1.51 -33.00 0.14
C LYS A 364 -2.91 -32.47 0.36
N LEU A 365 -3.09 -31.17 0.20
CA LEU A 365 -4.37 -30.53 0.34
C LEU A 365 -5.08 -30.51 -1.02
N SER A 366 -6.34 -30.90 -1.05
CA SER A 366 -7.16 -30.89 -2.24
C SER A 366 -8.58 -30.43 -1.92
N ARG A 367 -9.33 -29.98 -2.91
CA ARG A 367 -10.75 -29.64 -2.72
C ARG A 367 -11.54 -30.89 -2.30
N GLY A 368 -12.40 -30.74 -1.31
CA GLY A 368 -13.24 -31.80 -0.78
C GLY A 368 -12.75 -32.33 0.57
N ARG A 369 -12.81 -33.65 0.77
CA ARG A 369 -12.52 -34.32 2.04
C ARG A 369 -11.07 -34.78 2.07
N ASN A 370 -10.26 -34.24 2.97
CA ASN A 370 -8.86 -34.67 3.18
C ASN A 370 -8.74 -35.35 4.54
N ILE A 371 -8.25 -36.59 4.56
CA ILE A 371 -8.12 -37.40 5.77
C ILE A 371 -6.73 -37.19 6.35
N LEU A 372 -6.68 -36.74 7.61
CA LEU A 372 -5.45 -36.56 8.36
C LEU A 372 -5.02 -37.87 9.03
N PRO A 373 -3.72 -38.17 9.08
CA PRO A 373 -3.23 -39.36 9.77
C PRO A 373 -3.57 -39.32 11.27
N ALA A 374 -4.23 -40.37 11.78
CA ALA A 374 -4.60 -40.46 13.20
C ALA A 374 -3.41 -40.30 14.16
N ARG A 375 -2.22 -40.76 13.75
CA ARG A 375 -0.98 -40.63 14.51
C ARG A 375 -0.58 -39.19 14.87
N LEU A 376 -1.19 -38.19 14.24
CA LEU A 376 -0.95 -36.78 14.56
C LEU A 376 -1.65 -36.33 15.85
N PHE A 377 -2.62 -37.11 16.32
CA PHE A 377 -3.50 -36.79 17.44
C PHE A 377 -3.37 -37.88 18.52
N PRO A 378 -2.60 -37.65 19.59
CA PRO A 378 -2.27 -38.70 20.56
C PRO A 378 -3.43 -39.12 21.46
N ALA A 379 -4.45 -38.28 21.64
CA ALA A 379 -5.60 -38.54 22.49
C ALA A 379 -6.84 -37.75 22.08
N ASP A 380 -8.00 -38.07 22.64
CA ASP A 380 -9.22 -37.28 22.49
C ASP A 380 -9.02 -35.86 23.03
N GLY A 381 -9.42 -34.85 22.25
CA GLY A 381 -9.23 -33.48 22.66
C GLY A 381 -9.42 -32.45 21.56
N VAL A 382 -9.23 -31.18 21.93
CA VAL A 382 -9.24 -30.03 21.02
C VAL A 382 -7.81 -29.65 20.67
N TYR A 383 -7.55 -29.51 19.38
CA TYR A 383 -6.24 -29.21 18.81
C TYR A 383 -6.29 -27.91 18.01
N LEU A 384 -5.18 -27.17 18.02
CA LEU A 384 -4.92 -26.07 17.10
C LEU A 384 -4.18 -26.63 15.88
N LEU A 385 -4.66 -26.28 14.69
CA LEU A 385 -4.09 -26.69 13.42
C LEU A 385 -3.54 -25.46 12.70
N GLU A 386 -2.36 -25.60 12.11
CA GLU A 386 -1.82 -24.67 11.13
C GLU A 386 -1.44 -25.47 9.89
N ILE A 387 -1.97 -25.09 8.73
CA ILE A 387 -1.62 -25.66 7.44
C ILE A 387 -0.88 -24.57 6.68
N SER A 388 0.37 -24.82 6.30
CA SER A 388 1.19 -23.89 5.52
C SER A 388 1.79 -24.56 4.29
N GLY A 389 1.78 -23.91 3.13
CA GLY A 389 2.34 -24.50 1.90
C GLY A 389 2.47 -23.47 0.79
N GLY A 390 3.70 -23.26 0.32
CA GLY A 390 4.02 -22.05 -0.45
C GLY A 390 3.60 -20.82 0.37
N ASN A 391 2.73 -20.01 -0.23
CA ASN A 391 2.24 -18.74 0.28
C ASN A 391 0.93 -18.83 1.09
N PHE A 392 0.37 -20.02 1.21
CA PHE A 392 -0.89 -20.25 1.90
C PHE A 392 -0.63 -20.62 3.36
N VAL A 393 -1.30 -19.92 4.28
CA VAL A 393 -1.40 -20.29 5.69
C VAL A 393 -2.86 -20.31 6.11
N TRP A 394 -3.30 -21.41 6.72
CA TRP A 394 -4.62 -21.52 7.36
C TRP A 394 -4.45 -21.99 8.79
N ARG A 395 -5.14 -21.32 9.71
CA ARG A 395 -5.18 -21.70 11.13
C ARG A 395 -6.61 -22.02 11.55
N GLY A 396 -6.77 -23.08 12.34
CA GLY A 396 -8.08 -23.50 12.81
C GLY A 396 -8.04 -24.37 14.05
N LYS A 397 -9.22 -24.73 14.54
CA LYS A 397 -9.38 -25.63 15.69
C LYS A 397 -10.04 -26.91 15.23
N MET A 398 -9.67 -28.03 15.83
CA MET A 398 -10.27 -29.33 15.53
C MET A 398 -10.55 -30.11 16.82
N LEU A 399 -11.75 -30.66 16.93
CA LEU A 399 -12.04 -31.72 17.89
C LEU A 399 -11.65 -33.08 17.30
N TRP A 400 -10.82 -33.84 18.00
CA TRP A 400 -10.46 -35.22 17.69
C TRP A 400 -11.06 -36.16 18.73
N LEU A 401 -11.75 -37.20 18.27
CA LEU A 401 -12.35 -38.26 19.06
C LEU A 401 -11.87 -39.60 18.47
N GLY A 402 -10.71 -40.06 18.94
CA GLY A 402 -10.11 -41.33 18.59
C GLY A 402 -10.91 -42.49 19.20
N LYS A 403 -11.22 -43.48 18.38
CA LYS A 403 -11.59 -44.83 18.84
C LYS A 403 -10.45 -45.78 18.58
#